data_AF-A0A2V6JIB0-F1
#
_entry.id   AF-A0A2V6JIB0-F1
#
_cell.length_a   1.000
_cell.length_b   1.000
_cell.length_c   1.000
_cell.angle_alpha   90.00
_cell.angle_beta   90.00
_cell.angle_gamma   90.00
#
_symmetry.space_group_name_H-M   'P 1'
#
loop_
_entity.id
_entity.type
_entity.pdbx_description
1 polymer ?
#
loop_
_entity_poly.entity_id
_entity_poly.type
_entity_poly.pdbx_seq_one_letter_code
_entity_poly.pdbx_strand_id
1 'polypeptide(L)' 'MTKSNSSDSSQIAEATAAPKGLLDGIRSPADIKALREQDLPQLAQEVRDELIKVLSQTGGHLGPNLGVVELTIAL' A
#
# COMPACT_ATOMS: atom_id res chain seq x y z
N MET A 1 4.79 -45.12 7.62
CA MET A 1 4.07 -45.13 6.33
C MET A 1 2.57 -45.25 6.58
N THR A 2 1.84 -44.13 6.71
CA THR A 2 0.36 -43.98 6.60
C THR A 2 0.07 -42.46 6.58
N LYS A 3 0.00 -41.84 5.39
CA LYS A 3 -1.20 -41.27 4.72
C LYS A 3 -1.94 -40.22 5.57
N SER A 4 -1.93 -38.94 5.16
CA SER A 4 -3.03 -38.24 4.44
C SER A 4 -4.27 -38.05 5.34
N ASN A 5 -4.91 -36.89 5.48
CA ASN A 5 -5.24 -35.87 4.50
C ASN A 5 -5.83 -34.63 5.22
N SER A 6 -5.82 -33.55 4.45
CA SER A 6 -6.58 -32.29 4.50
C SER A 6 -7.99 -32.30 5.09
N SER A 7 -8.46 -31.05 5.30
CA SER A 7 -9.80 -30.54 5.63
C SER A 7 -9.91 -30.15 7.11
N ASP A 8 -10.31 -28.95 7.49
CA ASP A 8 -11.37 -28.16 6.88
C ASP A 8 -11.22 -26.66 7.19
N SER A 9 -11.63 -25.91 6.18
CA SER A 9 -12.05 -24.54 6.12
C SER A 9 -12.62 -23.97 7.42
N SER A 10 -12.22 -22.74 7.71
CA SER A 10 -13.15 -21.76 8.27
C SER A 10 -12.65 -20.36 7.94
N GLN A 11 -13.00 -19.92 6.73
CA GLN A 11 -13.27 -18.50 6.49
C GLN A 11 -14.48 -18.14 7.36
N ILE A 12 -14.31 -17.16 8.24
CA ILE A 12 -15.36 -16.33 8.84
C ILE A 12 -14.74 -14.92 8.97
N ALA A 13 -15.06 -13.99 8.07
CA ALA A 13 -16.16 -13.01 8.16
C ALA A 13 -15.92 -12.00 9.30
N GLU A 14 -16.10 -10.68 9.20
CA GLU A 14 -16.28 -9.68 8.13
C GLU A 14 -16.23 -8.32 8.87
N ALA A 15 -15.98 -7.21 8.16
CA ALA A 15 -16.34 -5.84 8.56
C ALA A 15 -15.66 -5.14 9.77
N THR A 16 -14.48 -4.56 9.51
CA THR A 16 -14.24 -3.10 9.49
C THR A 16 -12.73 -2.91 9.39
N ALA A 17 -12.17 -3.04 8.18
CA ALA A 17 -10.74 -2.88 8.02
C ALA A 17 -10.40 -1.40 8.24
N ALA A 18 -9.99 -1.07 9.46
CA ALA A 18 -9.22 0.14 9.72
C ALA A 18 -8.13 0.26 8.64
N PRO A 19 -7.86 1.47 8.13
CA PRO A 19 -6.90 1.66 7.05
C PRO A 19 -5.60 0.93 7.39
N LYS A 20 -5.17 0.03 6.50
CA LYS A 20 -3.99 -0.84 6.71
C LYS A 20 -2.68 -0.05 6.60
N GLY A 21 -2.74 1.19 6.14
CA GLY A 21 -1.64 2.16 6.10
C GLY A 21 -2.18 3.59 5.96
N LEU A 22 -1.31 4.60 6.13
CA LEU A 22 -1.66 6.01 5.91
C LEU A 22 -2.24 6.25 4.51
N LEU A 23 -1.73 5.54 3.50
CA LEU A 23 -2.15 5.63 2.11
C LEU A 23 -3.63 5.30 1.89
N ASP A 24 -4.19 4.35 2.64
CA ASP A 24 -5.60 3.95 2.51
C ASP A 24 -6.58 5.07 2.92
N GLY A 25 -6.11 6.01 3.74
CA GLY A 25 -6.87 7.15 4.23
C GLY A 25 -6.83 8.39 3.33
N ILE A 26 -5.92 8.44 2.35
CA ILE A 26 -5.75 9.62 1.49
C ILE A 26 -6.75 9.58 0.34
N ARG A 27 -7.62 10.60 0.26
CA ARG A 27 -8.62 10.77 -0.81
C ARG A 27 -8.39 12.04 -1.62
N SER A 28 -7.59 12.96 -1.09
CA SER A 28 -7.31 14.27 -1.69
C SER A 28 -5.94 14.82 -1.26
N PRO A 29 -5.38 15.80 -1.98
CA PRO A 29 -4.16 16.48 -1.56
C PRO A 29 -4.26 17.17 -0.19
N ALA A 30 -5.48 17.55 0.24
CA ALA A 30 -5.70 18.15 1.55
C ALA A 30 -5.42 17.17 2.70
N ASP A 31 -5.65 15.88 2.48
CA ASP A 31 -5.41 14.84 3.50
C ASP A 31 -3.92 14.67 3.77
N ILE A 32 -3.08 14.81 2.73
CA ILE A 32 -1.60 14.79 2.86
C ILE A 32 -1.13 16.00 3.68
N LYS A 33 -1.69 17.19 3.41
CA LYS A 33 -1.38 18.42 4.16
C LYS A 33 -1.82 18.38 5.62
N ALA A 34 -2.78 17.51 5.95
CA ALA A 34 -3.26 17.29 7.31
C ALA A 34 -2.41 16.27 8.09
N LEU A 35 -1.51 15.53 7.43
CA LEU A 35 -0.58 14.62 8.10
C LEU A 35 0.52 15.40 8.83
N ARG A 36 1.05 14.79 9.88
CA ARG A 36 2.25 15.32 10.54
C ARG A 36 3.45 15.04 9.64
N GLU A 37 4.41 15.96 9.62
CA GLU A 37 5.62 15.83 8.79
C GLU A 37 6.38 14.51 9.03
N GLN A 38 6.39 14.02 10.27
CA GLN A 38 7.00 12.75 10.65
C GLN A 38 6.31 11.50 10.04
N ASP A 39 5.05 11.64 9.61
CA ASP A 39 4.27 10.56 8.99
C ASP A 39 4.48 10.54 7.46
N LEU A 40 5.03 11.61 6.86
CA LEU A 40 5.29 11.70 5.42
C LEU A 40 6.29 10.65 4.90
N PRO A 41 7.39 10.31 5.60
CA PRO A 41 8.28 9.23 5.17
C PRO A 41 7.59 7.87 5.11
N GLN A 42 6.67 7.61 6.05
CA GLN A 42 5.89 6.37 6.04
C GLN A 42 4.93 6.36 4.85
N LEU A 43 4.20 7.45 4.61
CA LEU A 43 3.32 7.56 3.45
C LEU A 43 4.09 7.34 2.14
N ALA A 44 5.28 7.94 1.99
CA ALA A 44 6.12 7.76 0.81
C ALA A 44 6.54 6.29 0.60
N GLN A 45 6.87 5.58 1.68
CA GLN A 45 7.20 4.15 1.61
C GLN A 45 5.99 3.32 1.18
N GLU A 46 4.81 3.57 1.72
CA GLU A 46 3.58 2.85 1.34
C GLU A 46 3.23 3.07 -0.13
N VAL A 47 3.38 4.29 -0.66
CA VAL A 47 3.14 4.57 -2.08
C VAL A 47 4.15 3.84 -2.95
N ARG A 48 5.43 3.79 -2.56
CA ARG A 48 6.47 3.04 -3.28
C ARG A 48 6.11 1.55 -3.38
N ASP A 49 5.70 0.96 -2.27
CA ASP A 49 5.37 -0.47 -2.21
C ASP A 49 4.17 -0.79 -3.09
N GLU A 50 3.13 0.05 -3.09
CA GLU A 50 1.97 -0.13 -3.97
C GLU A 50 2.33 0.08 -5.44
N LEU A 51 3.16 1.07 -5.78
CA LEU A 51 3.66 1.27 -7.13
C LEU A 51 4.48 0.07 -7.63
N ILE A 52 5.39 -0.46 -6.82
CA ILE A 52 6.17 -1.66 -7.15
C ILE A 52 5.24 -2.85 -7.34
N LYS A 53 4.25 -3.04 -6.45
CA LYS A 53 3.27 -4.12 -6.56
C LYS A 53 2.46 -4.04 -7.86
N VAL A 54 1.96 -2.87 -8.23
CA VAL A 54 1.14 -2.67 -9.44
C VAL A 54 2.00 -2.79 -10.71
N LEU A 55 3.20 -2.23 -10.71
CA LEU A 55 4.04 -2.11 -11.91
C LEU A 55 4.98 -3.31 -12.11
N SER A 56 5.30 -4.08 -11.07
CA SER A 56 6.07 -5.33 -11.21
C SER A 56 5.36 -6.37 -12.09
N GLN A 57 4.03 -6.28 -12.21
CA GLN A 57 3.22 -7.14 -13.07
C GLN A 57 3.34 -6.79 -14.56
N THR A 58 3.73 -5.56 -14.90
CA THR A 58 3.74 -5.05 -16.28
C THR A 58 5.13 -5.00 -16.92
N GLY A 59 6.21 -5.25 -16.17
CA GLY A 59 7.56 -5.41 -16.72
C GLY A 59 8.04 -4.20 -17.54
N GLY A 60 8.41 -3.09 -16.87
CA GLY A 60 8.92 -1.87 -17.52
C GLY A 60 9.55 -0.89 -16.54
N HIS A 61 10.15 0.21 -17.03
CA HIS A 61 10.90 1.18 -16.23
C HIS A 61 10.05 1.83 -15.10
N LEU A 62 10.16 1.31 -13.88
CA LEU A 62 9.50 1.84 -12.66
C LEU A 62 10.10 3.15 -12.14
N GLY A 63 11.31 3.52 -12.57
CA GLY A 63 12.08 4.63 -12.00
C GLY A 63 11.47 6.04 -12.12
N PRO A 64 10.87 6.43 -13.26
CA PRO A 64 10.35 7.79 -13.44
C PRO A 64 9.08 8.10 -12.61
N ASN A 65 8.19 7.11 -12.45
CA ASN A 65 6.92 7.29 -11.76
C ASN A 65 7.08 7.34 -10.23
N LEU A 66 8.13 6.70 -9.70
CA LEU A 66 8.48 6.83 -8.27
C LEU A 66 8.88 8.28 -7.98
N GLY A 67 9.89 8.82 -8.65
CA GLY A 67 10.42 10.16 -8.34
C GLY A 67 9.42 11.33 -8.46
N VAL A 68 8.38 11.22 -9.30
CA VAL A 68 7.30 12.23 -9.38
C VAL A 68 6.40 12.20 -8.14
N VAL A 69 6.15 11.04 -7.56
CA VAL A 69 5.33 10.93 -6.35
C VAL A 69 6.01 11.60 -5.18
N GLU A 70 7.30 11.33 -4.94
CA GLU A 70 8.02 11.97 -3.84
C GLU A 70 8.12 13.50 -4.04
N LEU A 71 8.28 13.96 -5.29
CA LEU A 71 8.25 15.40 -5.59
C LEU A 71 6.87 16.02 -5.36
N THR A 72 5.79 15.30 -5.67
CA THR A 72 4.42 15.80 -5.50
C THR A 72 4.01 15.85 -4.02
N ILE A 73 4.50 14.93 -3.19
CA ILE A 73 4.28 14.98 -1.74
C ILE A 73 5.08 16.13 -1.10
N ALA A 74 6.24 16.47 -1.67
CA ALA A 74 7.12 17.51 -1.16
C ALA A 74 6.73 18.96 -1.55
N LEU A 75 5.78 19.15 -2.47
CA LEU A 75 5.28 20.46 -2.95
C LEU A 75 3.97 20.87 -2.25
#